data_AF-A0A7C3DT78-F1
#
_entry.id   AF-A0A7C3DT78-F1
#
_cell.length_a   1.000
_cell.length_b   1.000
_cell.length_c   1.000
_cell.angle_alpha   90.00
_cell.angle_beta   90.00
_cell.angle_gamma   90.00
#
_symmetry.space_group_name_H-M   'P 1'
#
loop_
_entity.id
_entity.type
_entity.pdbx_description
1 polymer ?
#
loop_
_entity_poly.entity_id
_entity_poly.type
_entity_poly.pdbx_seq_one_letter_code
_entity_poly.pdbx_strand_id
1 'polypeptide(L)'
;MNKKTIKDIDVSGKRALVRVDFNVPLDENRNITDDRRIQAAVPTIKYLLDAGASVILMSHLGRPKGGPDPKYSLAPCAKRLGEILGLQVTMLDDCVGEQVKARV
;
A
#
# COMPACT_ATOMS: atom_id res chain seq x y z
N MET A 1 14.51 -22.46 2.32
CA MET A 1 14.60 -21.02 1.96
C MET A 1 15.07 -20.28 3.23
N ASN A 2 16.21 -19.59 3.22
CA ASN A 2 16.85 -19.01 4.42
C ASN A 2 16.78 -17.47 4.41
N LYS A 3 15.56 -16.92 4.37
CA LYS A 3 15.32 -15.47 4.37
C LYS A 3 14.60 -15.10 5.65
N LYS A 4 15.05 -14.02 6.30
CA LYS A 4 14.31 -13.41 7.41
C LYS A 4 12.98 -12.86 6.90
N THR A 5 12.00 -12.88 7.79
CA THR A 5 10.65 -12.38 7.60
C THR A 5 10.36 -11.27 8.61
N ILE A 6 9.18 -10.66 8.51
CA ILE A 6 8.69 -9.67 9.48
C ILE A 6 8.53 -10.25 10.90
N LYS A 7 8.55 -11.58 11.06
CA LYS A 7 8.49 -12.26 12.36
C LYS A 7 9.85 -12.41 13.02
N ASP A 8 10.93 -12.19 12.28
CA ASP A 8 12.32 -12.40 12.75
C ASP A 8 13.01 -11.09 13.17
N ILE A 9 12.27 -9.98 13.20
CA ILE A 9 12.78 -8.65 13.51
C ILE A 9 11.78 -7.90 14.41
N ASP A 10 12.31 -7.05 15.29
CA ASP A 10 11.49 -6.10 16.02
C ASP A 10 11.14 -4.91 15.10
N VAL A 11 9.85 -4.62 14.99
CA VAL A 11 9.29 -3.57 14.12
C VAL A 11 8.64 -2.42 14.92
N SER A 12 8.56 -2.55 16.25
CA SER A 12 7.88 -1.57 17.10
C SER A 12 8.55 -0.19 17.01
N GLY A 13 7.74 0.86 16.83
CA GLY A 13 8.21 2.24 16.68
C GLY A 13 9.00 2.51 15.39
N LYS A 14 9.08 1.55 14.45
CA LYS A 14 9.80 1.71 13.18
C LYS A 14 8.86 2.06 12.04
N ARG A 15 9.41 2.70 11.01
CA ARG A 15 8.75 2.88 9.72
C ARG A 15 9.05 1.69 8.82
N ALA A 16 8.02 0.93 8.45
CA ALA A 16 8.12 -0.24 7.59
C ALA A 16 7.67 0.10 6.17
N LEU A 17 8.60 0.19 5.23
CA LEU A 17 8.30 0.30 3.80
C LEU A 17 8.01 -1.10 3.24
N VAL A 18 6.77 -1.34 2.81
CA VAL A 18 6.29 -2.64 2.34
C VAL A 18 5.93 -2.57 0.86
N ARG A 19 6.62 -3.38 0.06
CA ARG A 19 6.24 -3.61 -1.34
C ARG A 19 5.10 -4.60 -1.39
N VAL A 20 3.93 -4.16 -1.85
CA VAL A 20 2.72 -4.98 -2.01
C VAL A 20 2.31 -5.06 -3.48
N ASP A 21 1.47 -6.04 -3.83
CA ASP A 21 0.84 -6.13 -5.15
C ASP A 21 -0.61 -5.65 -5.08
N PHE A 22 -0.86 -4.40 -5.44
CA PHE A 22 -2.18 -3.80 -5.60
C PHE A 22 -2.51 -3.54 -7.08
N ASN A 23 -1.88 -4.29 -7.99
CA ASN A 23 -2.24 -4.23 -9.40
C ASN A 23 -3.56 -5.00 -9.61
N VAL A 24 -4.66 -4.31 -9.32
CA VAL A 24 -6.04 -4.82 -9.38
C VAL A 24 -6.74 -4.34 -10.66
N PRO A 25 -7.70 -5.11 -11.19
CA PRO A 25 -8.53 -4.65 -12.30
C PRO A 25 -9.46 -3.51 -11.84
N LEU A 26 -9.60 -2.50 -12.70
CA LEU A 26 -10.52 -1.38 -12.54
C LEU A 26 -11.53 -1.37 -13.70
N ASP A 27 -12.77 -0.99 -13.42
CA ASP A 27 -13.76 -0.69 -14.46
C ASP A 27 -13.54 0.70 -15.11
N GLU A 28 -14.39 1.07 -16.06
CA GLU A 28 -14.33 2.36 -16.76
C GLU A 28 -14.48 3.57 -15.83
N ASN A 29 -15.16 3.40 -14.69
CA ASN A 29 -15.38 4.42 -13.67
C ASN A 29 -14.30 4.37 -12.56
N ARG A 30 -13.25 3.56 -12.73
CA ARG A 30 -12.16 3.32 -11.78
C ARG A 30 -12.57 2.65 -10.47
N ASN A 31 -13.69 1.92 -10.46
CA ASN A 31 -14.02 1.04 -9.34
C ASN A 31 -13.23 -0.25 -9.44
N ILE A 32 -12.80 -0.78 -8.29
CA ILE A 32 -12.13 -2.07 -8.22
C ILE A 32 -13.17 -3.18 -8.46
N THR A 33 -12.96 -4.00 -9.48
CA THR A 33 -13.86 -5.12 -9.80
C THR A 33 -13.46 -6.42 -9.09
N ASP A 34 -12.22 -6.50 -8.60
CA ASP A 34 -11.69 -7.62 -7.83
C ASP A 34 -10.58 -7.14 -6.88
N ASP A 35 -10.83 -7.27 -5.57
CA ASP A 35 -9.96 -6.77 -4.51
C ASP A 35 -9.12 -7.87 -3.84
N ARG A 36 -9.11 -9.11 -4.35
CA ARG A 36 -8.41 -10.25 -3.74
C ARG A 36 -6.94 -9.97 -3.43
N ARG A 37 -6.27 -9.22 -4.30
CA ARG A 37 -4.86 -8.82 -4.11
C ARG A 37 -4.67 -7.85 -2.95
N ILE A 38 -5.63 -6.95 -2.73
CA ILE A 38 -5.62 -6.03 -1.58
C ILE A 38 -5.84 -6.83 -0.30
N GLN A 39 -6.85 -7.71 -0.29
CA GLN A 39 -7.14 -8.59 0.85
C GLN A 39 -5.93 -9.47 1.22
N ALA A 40 -5.20 -10.00 0.24
CA ALA A 40 -4.02 -10.83 0.47
C ALA A 40 -2.88 -10.10 1.21
N ALA A 41 -2.80 -8.77 1.12
CA ALA A 41 -1.79 -7.99 1.84
C ALA A 41 -2.19 -7.67 3.30
N VAL A 42 -3.48 -7.76 3.64
CA VAL A 42 -4.03 -7.36 4.94
C VAL A 42 -3.35 -8.06 6.13
N PRO A 43 -3.06 -9.38 6.11
CA PRO A 43 -2.41 -10.03 7.25
C PRO A 43 -1.06 -9.42 7.61
N THR A 44 -0.24 -9.07 6.61
CA THR A 44 1.07 -8.43 6.82
C THR A 44 0.91 -7.00 7.34
N ILE A 45 -0.05 -6.26 6.80
CA ILE A 45 -0.32 -4.88 7.23
C ILE A 45 -0.78 -4.86 8.69
N LYS A 46 -1.76 -5.70 9.04
CA LYS A 46 -2.26 -5.83 10.41
C LYS A 46 -1.14 -6.23 11.38
N TYR A 47 -0.34 -7.24 11.04
CA TYR A 47 0.78 -7.66 11.87
C TYR A 47 1.74 -6.49 12.21
N LEU A 48 2.09 -5.68 11.21
CA LEU A 48 2.98 -4.53 11.42
C LEU A 48 2.32 -3.43 12.27
N LEU A 49 1.05 -3.12 12.01
CA LEU A 49 0.29 -2.12 12.78
C LEU A 49 0.10 -2.57 14.24
N ASP A 50 -0.30 -3.81 14.46
CA ASP A 50 -0.51 -4.41 15.79
C ASP A 50 0.80 -4.46 16.59
N ALA A 51 1.94 -4.62 15.91
CA ALA A 51 3.27 -4.57 16.50
C ALA A 51 3.79 -3.13 16.75
N GLY A 52 2.99 -2.10 16.47
CA GLY A 52 3.34 -0.70 16.71
C GLY A 52 4.25 -0.07 15.66
N ALA A 53 4.31 -0.62 14.45
CA ALA A 53 5.06 -0.04 13.34
C ALA A 53 4.20 0.98 12.56
N SER A 54 4.85 2.00 12.01
CA SER A 54 4.26 2.87 11.00
C SER A 54 4.41 2.23 9.63
N VAL A 55 3.31 1.93 8.94
CA VAL A 55 3.32 1.18 7.67
C VAL A 55 3.26 2.13 6.48
N ILE A 56 4.24 2.03 5.58
CA ILE A 56 4.31 2.76 4.31
C ILE A 56 4.20 1.74 3.18
N LEU A 57 3.16 1.84 2.36
CA LEU A 57 2.90 0.90 1.28
C LEU A 57 3.36 1.46 -0.06
N MET A 58 4.03 0.63 -0.86
CA MET A 58 4.31 0.95 -2.26
C MET A 58 3.81 -0.16 -3.18
N SER A 59 3.17 0.24 -4.28
CA SER A 59 2.75 -0.67 -5.32
C SER A 59 2.86 -0.09 -6.71
N HIS A 60 2.46 -0.89 -7.69
CA HIS A 60 2.27 -0.48 -9.08
C HIS A 60 0.82 -0.78 -9.47
N LEU A 61 0.32 -0.06 -10.47
CA LEU A 61 -0.97 -0.33 -11.09
C LEU A 61 -0.83 -0.13 -12.60
N GLY A 62 -1.23 -1.15 -13.38
CA GLY A 62 -1.10 -1.12 -14.83
C GLY A 62 0.35 -0.91 -15.30
N ARG A 63 0.50 -0.17 -16.40
CA ARG A 63 1.79 0.07 -17.06
C ARG A 63 1.88 1.52 -17.55
N PRO A 64 2.14 2.49 -16.65
CA PRO A 64 2.36 3.87 -17.04
C PRO A 64 3.55 3.97 -18.00
N LYS A 65 3.37 4.69 -19.11
CA LYS A 65 4.42 5.04 -20.06
C LYS A 65 4.36 6.56 -20.25
N GLY A 66 5.44 7.26 -19.91
CA GLY A 66 5.52 8.72 -20.08
C GLY A 66 5.25 9.57 -18.83
N GLY A 67 5.33 8.99 -17.63
CA GLY A 67 5.19 9.72 -16.36
C GLY A 67 3.88 9.42 -15.61
N PRO A 68 3.53 10.26 -14.62
CA PRO A 68 2.31 10.09 -13.83
C PRO A 68 1.07 10.20 -14.72
N ASP A 69 0.21 9.20 -14.65
CA ASP A 69 -1.09 9.19 -15.34
C ASP A 69 -2.17 8.88 -14.31
N PRO A 70 -3.15 9.78 -14.09
CA PRO A 70 -4.22 9.59 -13.12
C PRO A 70 -4.97 8.27 -13.27
N LYS A 71 -5.04 7.69 -14.47
CA LYS A 71 -5.70 6.38 -14.70
C LYS A 71 -5.00 5.23 -13.97
N TYR A 72 -3.69 5.36 -13.73
CA TYR A 72 -2.88 4.38 -13.01
C TYR A 72 -2.63 4.77 -11.55
N SER A 73 -3.35 5.77 -11.01
CA SER A 73 -3.26 6.13 -9.60
C SER A 73 -3.80 5.04 -8.68
N LEU A 74 -3.10 4.80 -7.56
CA LEU A 74 -3.47 3.85 -6.51
C LEU A 74 -4.54 4.38 -5.54
N ALA A 75 -5.08 5.59 -5.75
CA ALA A 75 -6.11 6.16 -4.88
C ALA A 75 -7.33 5.23 -4.64
N PRO A 76 -7.86 4.50 -5.65
CA PRO A 76 -8.92 3.51 -5.40
C PRO A 76 -8.48 2.39 -4.47
N CYS A 77 -7.23 1.92 -4.59
CA CYS A 77 -6.67 0.88 -3.72
C CYS A 77 -6.53 1.37 -2.28
N ALA A 78 -6.09 2.62 -2.08
CA ALA A 78 -5.99 3.23 -0.75
C ALA A 78 -7.37 3.33 -0.08
N LYS A 79 -8.39 3.81 -0.81
CA LYS A 79 -9.77 3.87 -0.32
C LYS A 79 -10.27 2.48 0.08
N ARG A 80 -10.14 1.48 -0.80
CA ARG A 80 -10.61 0.12 -0.55
C ARG A 80 -9.88 -0.55 0.62
N LEU A 81 -8.57 -0.35 0.74
CA LEU A 81 -7.80 -0.84 1.87
C LEU A 81 -8.30 -0.21 3.19
N GLY A 82 -8.60 1.09 3.18
CA GLY A 82 -9.16 1.77 4.35
C GLY A 82 -10.52 1.21 4.78
N GLU A 83 -11.40 0.91 3.82
CA GLU A 83 -12.68 0.22 4.08
C GLU A 83 -12.46 -1.16 4.73
N ILE A 84 -11.51 -1.96 4.22
CA ILE A 84 -11.21 -3.31 4.73
C ILE A 84 -10.60 -3.27 6.14
N LEU A 85 -9.73 -2.28 6.41
CA LEU A 85 -9.06 -2.14 7.70
C LEU A 85 -9.92 -1.42 8.74
N GLY A 86 -10.94 -0.67 8.30
CA GLY A 86 -11.69 0.24 9.18
C GLY A 86 -10.84 1.43 9.65
N LEU A 87 -9.85 1.84 8.87
CA LEU A 87 -8.89 2.88 9.20
C LEU A 87 -8.72 3.85 8.02
N GLN A 88 -8.35 5.10 8.30
CA GLN A 88 -7.98 6.04 7.25
C GLN A 88 -6.62 5.63 6.65
N VAL A 89 -6.58 5.43 5.33
CA VAL A 89 -5.35 5.18 4.57
C VAL A 89 -5.04 6.40 3.73
N THR A 90 -3.95 7.10 4.09
CA THR A 90 -3.52 8.32 3.39
C THR A 90 -2.81 7.97 2.09
N MET A 91 -3.32 8.48 0.96
CA MET A 91 -2.60 8.47 -0.31
C MET A 91 -1.68 9.69 -0.39
N LEU A 92 -0.44 9.48 -0.81
CA LEU A 92 0.52 10.55 -1.08
C LEU A 92 0.58 10.81 -2.59
N ASP A 93 0.93 12.05 -2.96
CA ASP A 93 0.93 12.50 -4.35
C ASP A 93 2.14 11.98 -5.15
N ASP A 94 3.20 11.57 -4.45
CA ASP A 94 4.42 11.00 -5.01
C ASP A 94 4.95 9.86 -4.09
N CYS A 95 5.91 9.08 -4.58
CA CYS A 95 6.57 8.01 -3.84
C CYS A 95 7.94 8.42 -3.27
N VAL A 96 8.46 9.59 -3.64
CA VAL A 96 9.75 10.14 -3.20
C VAL A 96 9.68 11.66 -2.99
N GLY A 97 10.73 12.25 -2.40
CA GLY A 97 10.87 13.70 -2.22
C GLY A 97 10.57 14.19 -0.80
N GLU A 98 10.96 15.44 -0.53
CA GLU A 98 10.87 16.02 0.82
C GLU A 98 9.42 16.16 1.31
N GLN A 99 8.47 16.42 0.41
CA GLN A 99 7.04 16.49 0.76
C GLN A 99 6.50 15.13 1.24
N VAL A 100 6.96 14.02 0.65
CA VAL A 100 6.62 12.66 1.08
C VAL A 100 7.27 12.38 2.43
N LYS A 101 8.56 12.69 2.57
CA LYS A 101 9.33 12.47 3.81
C LYS A 101 8.75 13.20 5.02
N ALA A 102 8.17 14.39 4.82
CA ALA A 102 7.52 15.17 5.89
C ALA A 102 6.18 14.58 6.37
N ARG A 103 5.59 13.63 5.63
CA ARG A 103 4.27 13.05 5.90
C ARG A 103 4.32 11.59 6.39
N VAL A 104 5.52 11.03 6.62
CA VAL A 104 5.73 9.59 6.96
C VAL A 104 6.56 9.33 8.20
#